data_AF-A0A7M7QUS5-F1
#
_entry.id   AF-A0A7M7QUS5-F1
#
_cell.length_a   1.000
_cell.length_b   1.000
_cell.length_c   1.000
_cell.angle_alpha   90.00
_cell.angle_beta   90.00
_cell.angle_gamma   90.00
#
_symmetry.space_group_name_H-M   'P 1'
#
loop_
_entity.id
_entity.type
_entity.pdbx_description
1 polymer ?
#
loop_
_entity_poly.entity_id
_entity_poly.type
_entity_poly.pdbx_seq_one_letter_code
_entity_poly.pdbx_strand_id
1 'polypeptide(L)'
;MMDGICDTTDIINSVPTKKTISNESSLEHNDKALQVDISDALSEKDKVKFTVHTKTTLPDFQKSEFFVVRQHEEFVWLHDRFEENEEYAGYIIPPCPPRPDFDASREKLQKLGEGEGSMTREEFMKMKQELEAEYLATFKKTVAMHEMFLTRLAHHPVFRNDHNLRVFLEYDQDLCVRGKNKMEMFGGLMKSFSKTKDEYYLSATVKDVNDFFDQEMTFLTQYHHNLKEATSRADRQTTKHKDVADSYIKISTNLLQLATTDTGKLEKLLTKIAETFEKLRKVEGRVASDEDLKLSDTLRYYMRDTAAAKRLLIRRLKALHTYETANRALERARAKNKDVHAAEQAQTEACSKFEQMSDKGKEELLDFKTRRVAAFKKNLIDLTEFEIKHAKAHAEMLKKCLSVLQSE
;
A
#
# COMPACT_ATOMS: atom_id res chain seq x y z
N MET A 1 -42.92 -16.15 -24.93
CA MET A 1 -43.37 -15.92 -23.55
C MET A 1 -42.20 -16.29 -22.65
N MET A 2 -41.74 -15.30 -21.89
CA MET A 2 -40.77 -15.31 -20.80
C MET A 2 -39.31 -15.71 -21.12
N ASP A 3 -38.52 -14.64 -21.25
CA ASP A 3 -37.10 -14.55 -20.96
C ASP A 3 -36.75 -15.11 -19.57
N GLY A 4 -35.67 -15.89 -19.52
CA GLY A 4 -34.96 -16.22 -18.29
C GLY A 4 -33.55 -15.63 -18.37
N ILE A 5 -33.43 -14.41 -17.84
CA ILE A 5 -32.17 -13.72 -17.59
C ILE A 5 -31.31 -14.62 -16.70
N CYS A 6 -30.18 -15.10 -17.22
CA CYS A 6 -29.18 -15.78 -16.42
C CYS A 6 -28.42 -14.70 -15.64
N ASP A 7 -28.66 -14.67 -14.32
CA ASP A 7 -28.06 -13.75 -13.36
C ASP A 7 -26.53 -13.73 -13.49
N THR A 8 -25.98 -12.55 -13.78
CA THR A 8 -24.54 -12.31 -13.90
C THR A 8 -23.84 -12.13 -12.54
N THR A 9 -24.47 -12.56 -11.44
CA THR A 9 -24.00 -12.30 -10.07
C THR A 9 -23.10 -13.41 -9.50
N ASP A 10 -23.08 -14.60 -10.09
CA ASP A 10 -22.48 -15.79 -9.43
C ASP A 10 -21.05 -16.15 -9.84
N ILE A 11 -20.39 -15.40 -10.73
CA ILE A 11 -19.03 -15.72 -11.19
C ILE A 11 -17.94 -14.88 -10.47
N ILE A 12 -18.33 -13.90 -9.64
CA ILE A 12 -17.39 -12.99 -8.96
C ILE A 12 -16.95 -13.51 -7.57
N ASN A 13 -17.58 -14.57 -7.03
CA ASN A 13 -17.41 -14.99 -5.63
C ASN A 13 -16.54 -16.23 -5.39
N SER A 14 -15.61 -16.56 -6.28
CA SER A 14 -14.64 -17.62 -5.96
C SER A 14 -13.26 -17.32 -6.51
N VAL A 15 -12.42 -16.73 -5.65
CA VAL A 15 -10.96 -16.81 -5.82
C VAL A 15 -10.55 -18.26 -5.51
N PRO A 16 -9.80 -18.96 -6.38
CA PRO A 16 -9.33 -20.31 -6.09
C PRO A 16 -8.35 -20.30 -4.91
N THR A 17 -8.45 -21.32 -4.06
CA THR A 17 -7.60 -21.58 -2.89
C THR A 17 -6.10 -21.38 -3.18
N LYS A 18 -5.48 -20.49 -2.39
CA LYS A 18 -4.05 -20.17 -2.33
C LYS A 18 -3.20 -21.46 -2.31
N LYS A 19 -2.33 -21.65 -3.32
CA LYS A 19 -1.04 -22.34 -3.09
C LYS A 19 -0.15 -21.35 -2.35
N THR A 20 0.28 -21.76 -1.15
CA THR A 20 1.18 -21.02 -0.27
C THR A 20 2.45 -20.63 -1.02
N ILE A 21 2.62 -19.34 -1.32
CA ILE A 21 3.92 -18.77 -1.67
C ILE A 21 4.55 -18.39 -0.33
N SER A 22 5.32 -19.32 0.23
CA SER A 22 6.17 -19.09 1.38
C SER A 22 7.28 -18.11 1.00
N ASN A 23 7.11 -16.84 1.38
CA ASN A 23 8.20 -15.87 1.45
C ASN A 23 9.06 -16.19 2.68
N GLU A 24 9.86 -17.26 2.61
CA GLU A 24 10.94 -17.46 3.57
C GLU A 24 12.12 -16.58 3.17
N SER A 25 12.21 -15.40 3.80
CA SER A 25 13.43 -14.62 3.83
C SER A 25 13.63 -14.08 5.25
N SER A 26 14.26 -14.94 6.07
CA SER A 26 15.22 -14.62 7.15
C SER A 26 15.01 -13.35 7.96
N LEU A 27 14.32 -13.51 9.09
CA LEU A 27 14.57 -12.89 10.41
C LEU A 27 13.71 -13.66 11.43
N GLU A 28 14.09 -14.91 11.72
CA GLU A 28 13.40 -15.74 12.70
C GLU A 28 13.79 -15.32 14.12
N HIS A 29 12.99 -14.41 14.69
CA HIS A 29 12.52 -14.55 16.07
C HIS A 29 11.00 -14.63 15.97
N ASN A 30 10.54 -15.82 15.58
CA ASN A 30 9.15 -16.10 15.28
C ASN A 30 8.42 -16.38 16.61
N ASP A 31 8.19 -15.33 17.40
CA ASP A 31 7.18 -15.41 18.46
C ASP A 31 5.82 -15.43 17.76
N LYS A 32 5.39 -16.64 17.34
CA LYS A 32 4.13 -16.91 16.63
C LYS A 32 2.89 -16.70 17.52
N ALA A 33 3.00 -15.82 18.51
CA ALA A 33 1.96 -15.56 19.50
C ALA A 33 0.68 -14.99 18.87
N LEU A 34 0.82 -14.17 17.81
CA LEU A 34 -0.31 -13.62 17.06
C LEU A 34 0.04 -13.60 15.57
N GLN A 35 -0.63 -14.45 14.79
CA GLN A 35 -0.54 -14.51 13.34
C GLN A 35 -1.85 -14.03 12.74
N VAL A 36 -1.77 -13.08 11.80
CA VAL A 36 -2.92 -12.49 11.13
C VAL A 36 -2.68 -12.46 9.63
N ASP A 37 -3.64 -12.95 8.86
CA ASP A 37 -3.68 -12.87 7.40
C ASP A 37 -5.09 -12.60 6.87
N ILE A 38 -5.19 -12.19 5.61
CA ILE A 38 -6.49 -12.03 4.93
C ILE A 38 -6.74 -13.28 4.09
N SER A 39 -7.63 -14.13 4.61
CA SER A 39 -7.98 -15.42 4.02
C SER A 39 -8.84 -15.27 2.76
N ASP A 40 -9.72 -14.27 2.76
CA ASP A 40 -10.61 -13.96 1.65
C ASP A 40 -10.96 -12.46 1.64
N ALA A 41 -11.43 -11.95 0.51
CA ALA A 41 -12.00 -10.62 0.43
C ALA A 41 -13.08 -10.56 -0.65
N LEU A 42 -14.11 -9.76 -0.39
CA LEU A 42 -15.24 -9.55 -1.27
C LEU A 42 -15.34 -8.07 -1.66
N SER A 43 -15.40 -7.79 -2.96
CA SER A 43 -15.71 -6.44 -3.45
C SER A 43 -17.20 -6.32 -3.75
N GLU A 44 -17.86 -5.42 -3.03
CA GLU A 44 -19.24 -5.01 -3.26
C GLU A 44 -19.26 -3.62 -3.91
N LYS A 45 -20.40 -3.22 -4.48
CA LYS A 45 -20.56 -1.98 -5.27
C LYS A 45 -19.89 -0.74 -4.65
N ASP A 46 -19.96 -0.56 -3.33
CA ASP A 46 -19.42 0.65 -2.68
C ASP A 46 -18.32 0.35 -1.64
N LYS A 47 -17.95 -0.92 -1.44
CA LYS A 47 -17.04 -1.31 -0.35
C LYS A 47 -16.29 -2.62 -0.63
N VAL A 48 -15.18 -2.80 0.08
CA VAL A 48 -14.48 -4.08 0.15
C VAL A 48 -14.57 -4.62 1.57
N LYS A 49 -14.94 -5.88 1.68
CA LYS A 49 -14.95 -6.66 2.91
C LYS A 49 -13.75 -7.61 2.92
N PHE A 50 -13.02 -7.65 4.01
CA PHE A 50 -11.83 -8.47 4.21
C PHE A 50 -12.14 -9.49 5.29
N THR A 51 -11.99 -10.77 4.98
CA THR A 51 -12.11 -11.87 5.95
C THR A 51 -10.74 -12.06 6.60
N VAL A 52 -10.58 -11.44 7.77
CA VAL A 52 -9.37 -11.49 8.57
C VAL A 52 -9.34 -12.81 9.33
N HIS A 53 -8.31 -13.60 9.07
CA HIS A 53 -8.01 -14.84 9.77
C HIS A 53 -6.97 -14.56 10.85
N THR A 54 -7.26 -14.99 12.08
CA THR A 54 -6.34 -14.84 13.21
C THR A 54 -6.05 -16.20 13.81
N LYS A 55 -4.77 -16.47 14.07
CA LYS A 55 -4.26 -17.58 14.87
C LYS A 55 -3.43 -17.03 16.02
N THR A 56 -3.68 -17.47 17.24
CA THR A 56 -3.01 -16.92 18.41
C THR A 56 -2.84 -17.92 19.54
N THR A 57 -1.76 -17.75 20.29
CA THR A 57 -1.51 -18.41 21.59
C THR A 57 -1.62 -17.44 22.76
N LEU A 58 -2.03 -16.19 22.53
CA LEU A 58 -2.17 -15.17 23.57
C LEU A 58 -3.42 -15.49 24.42
N PRO A 59 -3.30 -15.47 25.76
CA PRO A 59 -4.39 -15.86 26.68
C PRO A 59 -5.56 -14.87 26.70
N ASP A 60 -5.34 -13.65 26.20
CA ASP A 60 -6.32 -12.57 26.18
C ASP A 60 -7.40 -12.73 25.10
N PHE A 61 -7.22 -13.68 24.18
CA PHE A 61 -8.22 -14.05 23.16
C PHE A 61 -9.06 -15.22 23.65
N GLN A 62 -10.36 -15.23 23.32
CA GLN A 62 -11.31 -16.28 23.68
C GLN A 62 -11.10 -17.57 22.89
N LYS A 63 -10.57 -17.45 21.66
CA LYS A 63 -10.33 -18.57 20.74
C LYS A 63 -8.89 -18.51 20.20
N SER A 64 -8.31 -19.66 19.92
CA SER A 64 -6.96 -19.75 19.32
C SER A 64 -6.95 -19.57 17.81
N GLU A 65 -8.10 -19.73 17.14
CA GLU A 65 -8.26 -19.55 15.71
C GLU A 65 -9.69 -19.10 15.38
N PHE A 66 -9.84 -18.04 14.60
CA PHE A 66 -11.15 -17.47 14.24
C PHE A 66 -11.05 -16.54 13.01
N PHE A 67 -12.22 -16.19 12.48
CA PHE A 67 -12.38 -15.32 11.32
C PHE A 67 -13.35 -14.19 11.64
N VAL A 68 -13.03 -12.98 11.21
CA VAL A 68 -13.93 -11.83 11.27
C VAL A 68 -13.94 -11.08 9.94
N VAL A 69 -15.05 -10.43 9.62
CA VAL A 69 -15.18 -9.62 8.42
C VAL A 69 -15.00 -8.16 8.76
N ARG A 70 -14.12 -7.47 8.03
CA ARG A 70 -13.80 -6.05 8.24
C ARG A 70 -13.90 -5.24 6.96
N GLN A 71 -14.25 -3.97 7.07
CA GLN A 71 -14.33 -2.99 5.99
C GLN A 71 -13.19 -1.97 6.14
N HIS A 72 -12.83 -1.30 5.04
CA HIS A 72 -11.73 -0.34 5.02
C HIS A 72 -11.82 0.74 6.12
N GLU A 73 -13.03 1.24 6.38
CA GLU A 73 -13.30 2.23 7.43
C GLU A 73 -12.90 1.73 8.85
N GLU A 74 -13.00 0.43 9.13
CA GLU A 74 -12.57 -0.17 10.39
C GLU A 74 -11.05 -0.20 10.52
N PHE A 75 -10.31 -0.39 9.42
CA PHE A 75 -8.84 -0.27 9.41
C PHE A 75 -8.41 1.17 9.69
N VAL A 76 -9.12 2.15 9.12
CA VAL A 76 -8.88 3.58 9.38
C VAL A 76 -9.15 3.91 10.83
N TRP A 77 -10.27 3.41 11.39
CA TRP A 77 -10.57 3.58 12.81
C TRP A 77 -9.47 3.01 13.70
N LEU A 78 -9.02 1.77 13.43
CA LEU A 78 -7.97 1.13 14.21
C LEU A 78 -6.68 1.94 14.16
N HIS A 79 -6.25 2.36 12.98
CA HIS A 79 -5.08 3.23 12.81
C HIS A 79 -5.21 4.53 13.60
N ASP A 80 -6.38 5.18 13.56
CA ASP A 80 -6.63 6.40 14.32
C ASP A 80 -6.57 6.17 15.84
N ARG A 81 -7.04 5.02 16.34
CA ARG A 81 -6.90 4.66 17.77
C ARG A 81 -5.42 4.56 18.17
N PHE A 82 -4.57 3.97 17.33
CA PHE A 82 -3.14 3.93 17.57
C PHE A 82 -2.50 5.33 17.54
N GLU A 83 -2.83 6.17 16.54
CA GLU A 83 -2.26 7.53 16.40
C GLU A 83 -2.71 8.48 17.51
N GLU A 84 -3.89 8.28 18.10
CA GLU A 84 -4.43 9.08 19.20
C GLU A 84 -3.97 8.60 20.59
N ASN A 85 -3.39 7.40 20.71
CA ASN A 85 -2.94 6.87 22.00
C ASN A 85 -1.56 7.45 22.38
N GLU A 86 -1.52 8.20 23.48
CA GLU A 86 -0.31 8.84 24.01
C GLU A 86 0.77 7.82 24.44
N GLU A 87 0.38 6.60 24.85
CA GLU A 87 1.33 5.53 25.17
C GLU A 87 2.12 5.06 23.94
N TYR A 88 1.55 5.26 22.75
CA TYR A 88 2.15 4.88 21.47
C TYR A 88 2.86 6.04 20.78
N ALA A 89 2.92 7.22 21.40
CA ALA A 89 3.50 8.42 20.79
C ALA A 89 4.98 8.24 20.40
N GLY A 90 5.72 7.41 21.14
CA GLY A 90 7.12 7.05 20.93
C GLY A 90 7.38 5.94 19.91
N TYR A 91 6.36 5.45 19.18
CA TYR A 91 6.50 4.36 18.21
C TYR A 91 6.19 4.77 16.76
N ILE A 92 6.72 4.04 15.78
CA ILE A 92 6.36 4.22 14.36
C ILE A 92 5.12 3.38 14.06
N ILE A 93 3.97 4.04 14.11
CA ILE A 93 2.68 3.42 13.79
C ILE A 93 2.66 3.05 12.29
N PRO A 94 2.40 1.79 11.92
CA PRO A 94 2.32 1.38 10.52
C PRO A 94 1.34 2.26 9.72
N PRO A 95 1.65 2.62 8.48
CA PRO A 95 0.77 3.47 7.70
C PRO A 95 -0.57 2.76 7.46
N CYS A 96 -1.68 3.46 7.71
CA CYS A 96 -3.02 3.00 7.35
C CYS A 96 -3.04 2.45 5.92
N PRO A 97 -3.73 1.35 5.57
CA PRO A 97 -3.86 0.95 4.17
C PRO A 97 -4.56 2.05 3.34
N PRO A 98 -4.29 2.18 2.02
CA PRO A 98 -5.00 3.13 1.18
C PRO A 98 -6.42 2.65 0.90
N ARG A 99 -7.33 3.60 0.63
CA ARG A 99 -8.70 3.29 0.25
C ARG A 99 -8.69 2.44 -1.03
N PRO A 100 -9.39 1.30 -1.07
CA PRO A 100 -9.57 0.56 -2.29
C PRO A 100 -10.29 1.41 -3.34
N ASP A 101 -9.75 1.46 -4.55
CA ASP A 101 -10.36 2.17 -5.69
C ASP A 101 -10.50 1.20 -6.86
N PHE A 102 -11.75 0.94 -7.23
CA PHE A 102 -12.10 0.05 -8.34
C PHE A 102 -12.99 0.72 -9.38
N ASP A 103 -13.22 2.04 -9.27
CA ASP A 103 -14.23 2.73 -10.06
C ASP A 103 -13.89 2.66 -11.56
N ALA A 104 -12.63 2.93 -11.90
CA ALA A 104 -12.15 2.83 -13.29
C ALA A 104 -12.28 1.40 -13.86
N SER A 105 -12.02 0.37 -13.04
CA SER A 105 -12.13 -1.03 -13.49
C SER A 105 -13.59 -1.44 -13.69
N ARG A 106 -14.48 -0.98 -12.81
CA ARG A 106 -15.94 -1.22 -12.90
C ARG A 106 -16.55 -0.52 -14.10
N GLU A 107 -16.16 0.74 -14.34
CA GLU A 107 -16.61 1.50 -15.50
C GLU A 107 -16.19 0.83 -16.82
N LYS A 108 -14.95 0.34 -16.91
CA LYS A 108 -14.47 -0.44 -18.06
C LYS A 108 -15.28 -1.72 -18.28
N LEU A 109 -15.55 -2.49 -17.21
CA LEU A 109 -16.34 -3.72 -17.30
C LEU A 109 -17.79 -3.44 -17.72
N GLN A 110 -18.40 -2.36 -17.19
CA GLN A 110 -19.74 -1.95 -17.57
C GLN A 110 -19.81 -1.57 -19.06
N LYS A 111 -18.89 -0.71 -19.52
CA LYS A 111 -18.80 -0.30 -20.93
C LYS A 111 -18.58 -1.49 -21.87
N LEU A 112 -17.80 -2.47 -21.44
CA LEU A 112 -17.62 -3.71 -22.22
C LEU A 112 -18.96 -4.46 -22.36
N GLY A 113 -19.73 -4.59 -21.29
CA GLY A 113 -21.05 -5.21 -21.32
C GLY A 113 -22.06 -4.48 -22.22
N GLU A 114 -22.07 -3.15 -22.20
CA GLU A 114 -22.88 -2.33 -23.10
C GLU A 114 -22.51 -2.52 -24.59
N GLY A 115 -21.25 -2.87 -24.86
CA GLY A 115 -20.72 -3.13 -26.20
C GLY A 115 -20.81 -4.58 -26.68
N GLU A 116 -21.36 -5.52 -25.90
CA GLU A 116 -21.37 -6.96 -26.21
C GLU A 116 -21.94 -7.27 -27.61
N GLY A 117 -23.01 -6.57 -28.02
CA GLY A 117 -23.64 -6.77 -29.32
C GLY A 117 -22.88 -6.21 -30.53
N SER A 118 -21.80 -5.44 -30.30
CA SER A 118 -21.01 -4.77 -31.36
C SER A 118 -19.73 -5.49 -31.75
N MET A 119 -19.39 -6.58 -31.05
CA MET A 119 -18.14 -7.33 -31.25
C MET A 119 -18.40 -8.83 -31.34
N THR A 120 -17.43 -9.58 -31.84
CA THR A 120 -17.54 -11.04 -31.86
C THR A 120 -17.50 -11.61 -30.45
N ARG A 121 -18.09 -12.79 -30.25
CA ARG A 121 -18.06 -13.51 -28.97
C ARG A 121 -16.63 -13.75 -28.47
N GLU A 122 -15.72 -14.03 -29.40
CA GLU A 122 -14.32 -14.31 -29.09
C GLU A 122 -13.58 -13.05 -28.64
N GLU A 123 -13.80 -11.91 -29.29
CA GLU A 123 -13.25 -10.61 -28.89
C GLU A 123 -13.80 -10.17 -27.54
N PHE A 124 -15.11 -10.31 -27.32
CA PHE A 124 -15.75 -9.98 -26.04
C PHE A 124 -15.15 -10.79 -24.90
N MET A 125 -15.05 -12.12 -25.05
CA MET A 125 -14.48 -13.00 -24.04
C MET A 125 -13.02 -12.64 -23.72
N LYS A 126 -12.22 -12.29 -24.75
CA LYS A 126 -10.83 -11.90 -24.58
C LYS A 126 -10.70 -10.57 -23.82
N MET A 127 -11.47 -9.54 -24.21
CA MET A 127 -11.47 -8.25 -23.53
C MET A 127 -11.95 -8.37 -22.09
N LYS A 128 -13.00 -9.17 -21.85
CA LYS A 128 -13.51 -9.45 -20.51
C LYS A 128 -12.44 -10.08 -19.63
N GLN A 129 -11.74 -11.09 -20.14
CA GLN A 129 -10.66 -11.75 -19.41
C GLN A 129 -9.49 -10.80 -19.08
N GLU A 130 -9.13 -9.90 -20.01
CA GLU A 130 -8.08 -8.89 -19.78
C GLU A 130 -8.48 -7.91 -18.66
N LEU A 131 -9.74 -7.43 -18.67
CA LEU A 131 -10.26 -6.54 -17.62
C LEU A 131 -10.39 -7.23 -16.26
N GLU A 132 -10.87 -8.47 -16.23
CA GLU A 132 -10.94 -9.28 -15.00
C GLU A 132 -9.55 -9.50 -14.39
N ALA A 133 -8.52 -9.68 -15.24
CA ALA A 133 -7.14 -9.80 -14.77
C ALA A 133 -6.59 -8.48 -14.18
N GLU A 134 -6.86 -7.34 -14.81
CA GLU A 134 -6.49 -6.00 -14.30
C GLU A 134 -7.17 -5.73 -12.94
N TYR A 135 -8.46 -6.04 -12.87
CA TYR A 135 -9.25 -5.95 -11.66
C TYR A 135 -8.67 -6.83 -10.54
N LEU A 136 -8.42 -8.11 -10.82
CA LEU A 136 -7.87 -9.06 -9.87
C LEU A 136 -6.47 -8.67 -9.37
N ALA A 137 -5.63 -8.10 -10.23
CA ALA A 137 -4.32 -7.59 -9.85
C ALA A 137 -4.44 -6.44 -8.83
N THR A 138 -5.32 -5.48 -9.13
CA THR A 138 -5.62 -4.35 -8.22
C THR A 138 -6.19 -4.86 -6.90
N PHE A 139 -7.10 -5.83 -6.96
CA PHE A 139 -7.72 -6.44 -5.80
C PHE A 139 -6.71 -7.13 -4.88
N LYS A 140 -5.82 -7.95 -5.45
CA LYS A 140 -4.75 -8.62 -4.69
C LYS A 140 -3.81 -7.63 -4.02
N LYS A 141 -3.48 -6.52 -4.71
CA LYS A 141 -2.68 -5.43 -4.17
C LYS A 141 -3.37 -4.75 -2.99
N THR A 142 -4.66 -4.46 -3.10
CA THR A 142 -5.47 -3.95 -1.99
C THR A 142 -5.41 -4.89 -0.78
N VAL A 143 -5.67 -6.19 -0.98
CA VAL A 143 -5.63 -7.20 0.07
C VAL A 143 -4.24 -7.24 0.73
N ALA A 144 -3.17 -7.31 -0.06
CA ALA A 144 -1.80 -7.35 0.45
C ALA A 144 -1.46 -6.12 1.31
N MET A 145 -1.93 -4.93 0.96
CA MET A 145 -1.69 -3.72 1.76
C MET A 145 -2.45 -3.72 3.09
N HIS A 146 -3.67 -4.26 3.12
CA HIS A 146 -4.46 -4.38 4.35
C HIS A 146 -3.87 -5.47 5.26
N GLU A 147 -3.47 -6.60 4.69
CA GLU A 147 -2.79 -7.69 5.40
C GLU A 147 -1.48 -7.18 6.01
N MET A 148 -0.63 -6.51 5.24
CA MET A 148 0.64 -5.95 5.71
C MET A 148 0.47 -5.01 6.91
N PHE A 149 -0.58 -4.19 6.92
CA PHE A 149 -0.89 -3.31 8.05
C PHE A 149 -1.16 -4.13 9.34
N LEU A 150 -2.02 -5.15 9.25
CA LEU A 150 -2.35 -6.01 10.40
C LEU A 150 -1.15 -6.84 10.85
N THR A 151 -0.43 -7.44 9.90
CA THR A 151 0.77 -8.23 10.19
C THR A 151 1.82 -7.39 10.92
N ARG A 152 1.98 -6.11 10.55
CA ARG A 152 2.89 -5.20 11.26
C ARG A 152 2.46 -4.91 12.69
N LEU A 153 1.16 -4.74 12.95
CA LEU A 153 0.65 -4.56 14.30
C LEU A 153 0.82 -5.85 15.13
N ALA A 154 0.49 -7.00 14.55
CA ALA A 154 0.56 -8.31 15.20
C ALA A 154 2.00 -8.74 15.54
N HIS A 155 2.98 -8.41 14.70
CA HIS A 155 4.39 -8.71 14.97
C HIS A 155 5.07 -7.72 15.92
N HIS A 156 4.47 -6.54 16.13
CA HIS A 156 5.08 -5.55 17.02
C HIS A 156 4.88 -5.96 18.49
N PRO A 157 5.95 -6.03 19.31
CA PRO A 157 5.90 -6.59 20.66
C PRO A 157 4.94 -5.86 21.60
N VAL A 158 4.74 -4.56 21.37
CA VAL A 158 3.77 -3.71 22.11
C VAL A 158 2.37 -3.77 21.50
N PHE A 159 2.19 -3.39 20.22
CA PHE A 159 0.87 -3.28 19.59
C PHE A 159 0.06 -4.59 19.55
N ARG A 160 0.72 -5.75 19.52
CA ARG A 160 0.02 -7.05 19.53
C ARG A 160 -0.84 -7.30 20.77
N ASN A 161 -0.58 -6.56 21.85
CA ASN A 161 -1.33 -6.63 23.11
C ASN A 161 -2.37 -5.50 23.24
N ASP A 162 -2.55 -4.66 22.20
CA ASP A 162 -3.51 -3.56 22.24
C ASP A 162 -4.97 -4.06 22.29
N HIS A 163 -5.78 -3.42 23.14
CA HIS A 163 -7.18 -3.79 23.32
C HIS A 163 -8.01 -3.56 22.05
N ASN A 164 -7.81 -2.43 21.35
CA ASN A 164 -8.57 -2.13 20.13
C ASN A 164 -8.19 -3.07 18.99
N LEU A 165 -6.92 -3.49 18.89
CA LEU A 165 -6.49 -4.52 17.96
C LEU A 165 -7.18 -5.85 18.26
N ARG A 166 -7.24 -6.28 19.52
CA ARG A 166 -7.97 -7.50 19.90
C ARG A 166 -9.45 -7.40 19.52
N VAL A 167 -10.12 -6.29 19.85
CA VAL A 167 -11.52 -6.05 19.45
C VAL A 167 -11.66 -6.10 17.93
N PHE A 168 -10.76 -5.46 17.19
CA PHE A 168 -10.74 -5.50 15.73
C PHE A 168 -10.55 -6.92 15.19
N LEU A 169 -9.76 -7.78 15.83
CA LEU A 169 -9.53 -9.13 15.33
C LEU A 169 -10.66 -10.10 15.74
N GLU A 170 -11.22 -9.96 16.94
CA GLU A 170 -12.06 -11.00 17.55
C GLU A 170 -13.56 -10.72 17.53
N TYR A 171 -13.97 -9.45 17.50
CA TYR A 171 -15.40 -9.11 17.56
C TYR A 171 -16.13 -9.57 16.29
N ASP A 172 -17.12 -10.45 16.42
CA ASP A 172 -17.75 -11.11 15.28
C ASP A 172 -18.71 -10.22 14.49
N GLN A 173 -19.24 -9.17 15.11
CA GLN A 173 -20.13 -8.20 14.47
C GLN A 173 -19.36 -7.04 13.83
N ASP A 174 -20.09 -6.23 13.07
CA ASP A 174 -19.58 -4.97 12.52
C ASP A 174 -19.28 -4.01 13.67
N LEU A 175 -18.09 -3.38 13.67
CA LEU A 175 -17.71 -2.42 14.71
C LEU A 175 -18.57 -1.15 14.67
N CYS A 176 -19.44 -0.99 13.67
CA CYS A 176 -20.35 0.14 13.52
C CYS A 176 -19.62 1.48 13.62
N VAL A 177 -18.38 1.49 13.12
CA VAL A 177 -17.57 2.70 13.03
C VAL A 177 -18.26 3.64 12.07
N ARG A 178 -18.72 4.77 12.59
CA ARG A 178 -19.36 5.81 11.77
C ARG A 178 -18.40 6.19 10.65
N GLY A 179 -18.82 5.98 9.40
CA GLY A 179 -18.09 6.46 8.24
C GLY A 179 -17.88 7.97 8.37
N LYS A 180 -16.64 8.44 8.16
CA LYS A 180 -16.35 9.88 8.23
C LYS A 180 -17.16 10.60 7.16
N ASN A 181 -18.01 11.55 7.56
CA ASN A 181 -18.77 12.36 6.62
C ASN A 181 -17.81 13.16 5.72
N LYS A 182 -18.24 13.62 4.52
CA LYS A 182 -17.39 14.45 3.62
C LYS A 182 -16.72 15.63 4.35
N MET A 183 -17.39 16.23 5.33
CA MET A 183 -16.83 17.29 6.19
C MET A 183 -15.78 16.81 7.20
N GLU A 184 -15.90 15.60 7.73
CA GLU A 184 -14.89 14.99 8.62
C GLU A 184 -13.69 14.46 7.83
N MET A 185 -13.90 14.02 6.58
CA MET A 185 -12.83 13.73 5.62
C MET A 185 -12.05 15.01 5.26
N PHE A 186 -12.77 16.13 5.06
CA PHE A 186 -12.15 17.47 4.95
C PHE A 186 -11.48 17.91 6.26
N GLY A 187 -12.04 17.54 7.41
CA GLY A 187 -11.43 17.70 8.73
C GLY A 187 -10.14 16.89 8.89
N GLY A 188 -10.01 15.74 8.23
CA GLY A 188 -8.76 14.99 8.11
C GLY A 188 -7.69 15.75 7.33
N LEU A 189 -8.08 16.40 6.23
CA LEU A 189 -7.23 17.38 5.51
C LEU A 189 -6.85 18.55 6.43
N MET A 190 -7.81 19.13 7.18
CA MET A 190 -7.56 20.25 8.10
C MET A 190 -6.66 19.86 9.29
N LYS A 191 -6.81 18.65 9.86
CA LYS A 191 -5.88 18.05 10.82
C LYS A 191 -4.50 17.83 10.20
N SER A 192 -4.43 17.48 8.91
CA SER A 192 -3.14 17.38 8.21
C SER A 192 -2.50 18.76 8.02
N PHE A 193 -3.28 19.80 7.72
CA PHE A 193 -2.82 21.19 7.66
C PHE A 193 -2.39 21.74 9.04
N SER A 194 -3.12 21.43 10.11
CA SER A 194 -2.71 21.81 11.48
C SER A 194 -1.41 21.11 11.88
N LYS A 195 -1.24 19.83 11.50
CA LYS A 195 0.02 19.09 11.68
C LYS A 195 1.19 19.74 10.92
N THR A 196 0.98 20.23 9.70
CA THR A 196 2.01 20.96 8.94
C THR A 196 2.33 22.33 9.54
N LYS A 197 1.33 23.05 10.07
CA LYS A 197 1.55 24.30 10.81
C LYS A 197 2.31 24.06 12.10
N ASP A 198 1.98 23.01 12.85
CA ASP A 198 2.69 22.60 14.05
C ASP A 198 4.13 22.21 13.71
N GLU A 199 4.36 21.43 12.64
CA GLU A 199 5.71 21.05 12.16
C GLU A 199 6.53 22.30 11.80
N TYR A 200 5.95 23.26 11.08
CA TYR A 200 6.63 24.50 10.74
C TYR A 200 6.90 25.39 11.97
N TYR A 201 5.92 25.53 12.87
CA TYR A 201 6.07 26.28 14.10
C TYR A 201 7.15 25.67 15.02
N LEU A 202 7.10 24.36 15.24
CA LEU A 202 8.06 23.65 16.08
C LEU A 202 9.45 23.67 15.48
N SER A 203 9.60 23.46 14.17
CA SER A 203 10.91 23.56 13.51
C SER A 203 11.50 24.97 13.54
N ALA A 204 10.67 26.02 13.62
CA ALA A 204 11.13 27.41 13.75
C ALA A 204 11.41 27.85 15.20
N THR A 205 10.79 27.21 16.20
CA THR A 205 10.80 27.68 17.60
C THR A 205 11.50 26.74 18.58
N VAL A 206 11.69 25.47 18.20
CA VAL A 206 12.28 24.43 19.05
C VAL A 206 13.43 23.80 18.31
N LYS A 207 14.64 23.98 18.83
CA LYS A 207 15.83 23.32 18.30
C LYS A 207 16.10 22.06 19.11
N ASP A 208 16.10 20.91 18.44
CA ASP A 208 16.53 19.68 19.06
C ASP A 208 18.05 19.73 19.28
N VAL A 209 18.48 19.75 20.54
CA VAL A 209 19.91 19.75 20.90
C VAL A 209 20.53 18.36 20.79
N ASN A 210 19.73 17.32 20.52
CA ASN A 210 20.22 15.98 20.32
C ASN A 210 20.58 15.74 18.85
N ASP A 211 21.88 15.63 18.57
CA ASP A 211 22.42 15.47 17.21
C ASP A 211 21.82 14.30 16.43
N PHE A 212 21.48 13.19 17.10
CA PHE A 212 20.89 12.03 16.44
C PHE A 212 19.51 12.34 15.86
N PHE A 213 18.62 12.95 16.65
CA PHE A 213 17.25 13.23 16.20
C PHE A 213 17.18 14.36 15.18
N ASP A 214 18.05 15.36 15.29
CA ASP A 214 18.16 16.44 14.29
C ASP A 214 18.64 15.89 12.93
N GLN A 215 19.67 15.03 12.93
CA GLN A 215 20.16 14.35 11.73
C GLN A 215 19.10 13.42 11.13
N GLU A 216 18.41 12.63 11.95
CA GLU A 216 17.34 11.74 11.49
C GLU A 216 16.14 12.52 10.92
N MET A 217 15.76 13.65 11.52
CA MET A 217 14.70 14.52 10.98
C MET A 217 15.07 15.07 9.60
N THR A 218 16.30 15.57 9.47
CA THR A 218 16.84 16.08 8.20
C THR A 218 16.87 14.98 7.15
N PHE A 219 17.41 13.81 7.50
CA PHE A 219 17.47 12.64 6.64
C PHE A 219 16.09 12.19 6.18
N LEU A 220 15.14 11.97 7.10
CA LEU A 220 13.80 11.48 6.77
C LEU A 220 13.01 12.49 5.94
N THR A 221 13.23 13.79 6.14
CA THR A 221 12.62 14.84 5.33
C THR A 221 13.09 14.77 3.88
N GLN A 222 14.41 14.74 3.67
CA GLN A 222 14.97 14.62 2.32
C GLN A 222 14.63 13.28 1.69
N TYR A 223 14.71 12.20 2.45
CA TYR A 223 14.42 10.85 1.97
C TYR A 223 12.95 10.69 1.56
N HIS A 224 12.01 11.23 2.34
CA HIS A 224 10.59 11.25 1.97
C HIS A 224 10.34 12.03 0.68
N HIS A 225 11.00 13.18 0.50
CA HIS A 225 10.91 13.96 -0.74
C HIS A 225 11.41 13.14 -1.95
N ASN A 226 12.59 12.54 -1.82
CA ASN A 226 13.17 11.69 -2.87
C ASN A 226 12.26 10.50 -3.21
N LEU A 227 11.68 9.85 -2.20
CA LEU A 227 10.73 8.76 -2.42
C LEU A 227 9.46 9.22 -3.13
N LYS A 228 8.94 10.39 -2.79
CA LYS A 228 7.77 10.97 -3.45
C LYS A 228 8.04 11.26 -4.92
N GLU A 229 9.19 11.86 -5.24
CA GLU A 229 9.61 12.08 -6.62
C GLU A 229 9.82 10.77 -7.38
N ALA A 230 10.52 9.82 -6.77
CA ALA A 230 10.78 8.51 -7.36
C ALA A 230 9.48 7.75 -7.63
N THR A 231 8.52 7.78 -6.70
CA THR A 231 7.19 7.17 -6.87
C THR A 231 6.48 7.76 -8.09
N SER A 232 6.44 9.08 -8.20
CA SER A 232 5.82 9.77 -9.35
C SER A 232 6.48 9.40 -10.68
N ARG A 233 7.80 9.29 -10.70
CA ARG A 233 8.56 8.88 -11.91
C ARG A 233 8.30 7.42 -12.26
N ALA A 234 8.27 6.52 -11.29
CA ALA A 234 7.99 5.10 -11.49
C ALA A 234 6.55 4.88 -11.99
N ASP A 235 5.56 5.59 -11.44
CA ASP A 235 4.17 5.53 -11.91
C ASP A 235 4.02 6.02 -13.36
N ARG A 236 4.77 7.07 -13.71
CA ARG A 236 4.84 7.55 -15.09
C ARG A 236 5.50 6.52 -16.01
N GLN A 237 6.56 5.85 -15.57
CA GLN A 237 7.20 4.76 -16.32
C GLN A 237 6.21 3.62 -16.59
N THR A 238 5.52 3.11 -15.56
CA THR A 238 4.48 2.09 -15.71
C THR A 238 3.41 2.52 -16.72
N THR A 239 2.97 3.78 -16.65
CA THR A 239 2.00 4.33 -17.62
C THR A 239 2.56 4.32 -19.04
N LYS A 240 3.84 4.65 -19.23
CA LYS A 240 4.48 4.65 -20.54
C LYS A 240 4.62 3.24 -21.13
N HIS A 241 4.91 2.22 -20.31
CA HIS A 241 4.87 0.83 -20.78
C HIS A 241 3.47 0.43 -21.27
N LYS A 242 2.41 0.87 -20.57
CA LYS A 242 1.03 0.67 -21.03
C LYS A 242 0.76 1.39 -22.36
N ASP A 243 1.21 2.64 -22.51
CA ASP A 243 1.09 3.39 -23.77
C ASP A 243 1.81 2.68 -24.95
N VAL A 244 2.96 2.05 -24.69
CA VAL A 244 3.69 1.26 -25.69
C VAL A 244 2.92 -0.01 -26.06
N ALA A 245 2.36 -0.72 -25.07
CA ALA A 245 1.50 -1.88 -25.33
C ALA A 245 0.26 -1.49 -26.17
N ASP A 246 -0.35 -0.34 -25.86
CA ASP A 246 -1.46 0.22 -26.64
C ASP A 246 -1.05 0.60 -28.07
N SER A 247 0.19 1.02 -28.26
CA SER A 247 0.74 1.29 -29.59
C SER A 247 0.94 -0.01 -30.38
N TYR A 248 1.43 -1.08 -29.73
CA TYR A 248 1.60 -2.39 -30.36
C TYR A 248 0.27 -2.99 -30.85
N ILE A 249 -0.81 -2.90 -30.08
CA ILE A 249 -2.13 -3.40 -30.54
C ILE A 249 -2.66 -2.58 -31.74
N LYS A 250 -2.47 -1.26 -31.74
CA LYS A 250 -2.88 -0.40 -32.87
C LYS A 250 -2.11 -0.75 -34.14
N ILE A 251 -0.79 -0.95 -34.02
CA ILE A 251 0.05 -1.37 -35.15
C ILE A 251 -0.41 -2.74 -35.66
N SER A 252 -0.61 -3.71 -34.75
CA SER A 252 -1.11 -5.05 -35.10
C SER A 252 -2.43 -4.99 -35.87
N THR A 253 -3.40 -4.24 -35.36
CA THR A 253 -4.74 -4.09 -35.96
C THR A 253 -4.66 -3.48 -37.36
N ASN A 254 -3.89 -2.39 -37.52
CA ASN A 254 -3.73 -1.72 -38.82
C ASN A 254 -3.02 -2.63 -39.84
N LEU A 255 -2.03 -3.41 -39.41
CA LEU A 255 -1.35 -4.38 -40.28
C LEU A 255 -2.30 -5.49 -40.75
N LEU A 256 -3.19 -5.97 -39.86
CA LEU A 256 -4.22 -6.95 -40.24
C LEU A 256 -5.21 -6.35 -41.25
N GLN A 257 -5.65 -5.10 -41.06
CA GLN A 257 -6.53 -4.42 -42.02
C GLN A 257 -5.86 -4.29 -43.39
N LEU A 258 -4.59 -3.89 -43.44
CA LEU A 258 -3.83 -3.84 -44.70
C LEU A 258 -3.70 -5.22 -45.34
N ALA A 259 -3.50 -6.28 -44.55
CA ALA A 259 -3.43 -7.64 -45.06
C ALA A 259 -4.71 -8.06 -45.80
N THR A 260 -5.90 -7.58 -45.38
CA THR A 260 -7.17 -7.89 -46.07
C THR A 260 -7.31 -7.24 -47.46
N THR A 261 -6.46 -6.26 -47.78
CA THR A 261 -6.53 -5.53 -49.07
C THR A 261 -5.63 -6.15 -50.14
N ASP A 262 -4.63 -6.95 -49.75
CA ASP A 262 -3.70 -7.61 -50.66
C ASP A 262 -4.04 -9.11 -50.79
N THR A 263 -3.72 -9.73 -51.92
CA THR A 263 -3.89 -11.18 -52.12
C THR A 263 -2.52 -11.79 -52.42
N GLY A 264 -2.01 -12.64 -51.53
CA GLY A 264 -0.79 -13.43 -51.79
C GLY A 264 0.28 -13.35 -50.69
N LYS A 265 1.54 -13.11 -51.06
CA LYS A 265 2.67 -13.15 -50.11
C LYS A 265 2.66 -11.98 -49.12
N LEU A 266 2.15 -10.82 -49.52
CA LEU A 266 2.13 -9.64 -48.64
C LEU A 266 1.12 -9.81 -47.51
N GLU A 267 -0.05 -10.40 -47.78
CA GLU A 267 -1.05 -10.76 -46.78
C GLU A 267 -0.44 -11.61 -45.64
N LYS A 268 0.27 -12.69 -46.01
CA LYS A 268 0.94 -13.57 -45.04
C LYS A 268 1.99 -12.81 -44.22
N LEU A 269 2.84 -12.03 -44.89
CA LEU A 269 3.89 -11.23 -44.24
C LEU A 269 3.29 -10.27 -43.21
N LEU A 270 2.30 -9.47 -43.62
CA LEU A 270 1.65 -8.49 -42.75
C LEU A 270 0.95 -9.16 -41.58
N THR A 271 0.28 -10.29 -41.81
CA THR A 271 -0.37 -11.08 -40.75
C THR A 271 0.64 -11.58 -39.73
N LYS A 272 1.81 -12.09 -40.16
CA LYS A 272 2.86 -12.56 -39.23
C LYS A 272 3.52 -11.43 -38.44
N ILE A 273 3.71 -10.26 -39.05
CA ILE A 273 4.20 -9.08 -38.33
C ILE A 273 3.15 -8.62 -37.31
N ALA A 274 1.86 -8.59 -37.69
CA ALA A 274 0.78 -8.23 -36.80
C ALA A 274 0.67 -9.16 -35.58
N GLU A 275 0.72 -10.48 -35.80
CA GLU A 275 0.76 -11.48 -34.72
C GLU A 275 1.96 -11.25 -33.78
N THR A 276 3.08 -10.77 -34.30
CA THR A 276 4.28 -10.49 -33.51
C THR A 276 4.05 -9.28 -32.60
N PHE A 277 3.47 -8.19 -33.12
CA PHE A 277 3.10 -7.03 -32.29
C PHE A 277 2.09 -7.38 -31.21
N GLU A 278 1.13 -8.26 -31.49
CA GLU A 278 0.18 -8.77 -30.48
C GLU A 278 0.90 -9.54 -29.35
N LYS A 279 1.94 -10.30 -29.69
CA LYS A 279 2.77 -11.00 -28.70
C LYS A 279 3.66 -10.01 -27.93
N LEU A 280 4.25 -9.02 -28.59
CA LEU A 280 5.05 -7.97 -27.94
C LEU A 280 4.23 -7.12 -26.97
N ARG A 281 2.97 -6.81 -27.31
CA ARG A 281 1.99 -6.18 -26.40
C ARG A 281 1.90 -6.91 -25.06
N LYS A 282 1.83 -8.24 -25.09
CA LYS A 282 1.73 -9.05 -23.86
C LYS A 282 3.02 -9.04 -23.04
N VAL A 283 4.18 -8.98 -23.69
CA VAL A 283 5.47 -8.85 -22.99
C VAL A 283 5.57 -7.47 -22.35
N GLU A 284 5.24 -6.42 -23.09
CA GLU A 284 5.27 -5.03 -22.60
C GLU A 284 4.28 -4.81 -21.44
N GLY A 285 3.07 -5.35 -21.54
CA GLY A 285 2.10 -5.30 -20.45
C GLY A 285 2.58 -6.03 -19.19
N ARG A 286 3.39 -7.09 -19.36
CA ARG A 286 4.02 -7.79 -18.25
C ARG A 286 5.15 -6.97 -17.62
N VAL A 287 5.98 -6.30 -18.43
CA VAL A 287 6.98 -5.33 -17.94
C VAL A 287 6.29 -4.30 -17.04
N ALA A 288 5.23 -3.66 -17.54
CA ALA A 288 4.49 -2.66 -16.78
C ALA A 288 3.98 -3.19 -15.42
N SER A 289 3.49 -4.43 -15.40
CA SER A 289 2.89 -5.04 -14.20
C SER A 289 3.94 -5.46 -13.17
N ASP A 290 5.02 -6.11 -13.62
CA ASP A 290 6.08 -6.60 -12.75
C ASP A 290 6.92 -5.44 -12.18
N GLU A 291 7.17 -4.40 -12.96
CA GLU A 291 7.82 -3.16 -12.49
C GLU A 291 6.93 -2.36 -11.52
N ASP A 292 5.62 -2.23 -11.78
CA ASP A 292 4.71 -1.58 -10.83
C ASP A 292 4.72 -2.30 -9.46
N LEU A 293 4.72 -3.64 -9.49
CA LEU A 293 4.71 -4.47 -8.31
C LEU A 293 6.03 -4.39 -7.51
N LYS A 294 7.19 -4.37 -8.18
CA LYS A 294 8.49 -4.42 -7.49
C LYS A 294 9.08 -3.06 -7.19
N LEU A 295 8.86 -2.07 -8.05
CA LEU A 295 9.42 -0.73 -7.88
C LEU A 295 8.38 0.22 -7.30
N SER A 296 7.30 0.48 -8.03
CA SER A 296 6.33 1.53 -7.69
C SER A 296 5.63 1.24 -6.35
N ASP A 297 5.26 -0.02 -6.09
CA ASP A 297 4.66 -0.41 -4.80
C ASP A 297 5.61 -0.32 -3.61
N THR A 298 6.86 -0.73 -3.81
CA THR A 298 7.91 -0.58 -2.78
C THR A 298 8.11 0.90 -2.44
N LEU A 299 8.19 1.75 -3.46
CA LEU A 299 8.33 3.20 -3.29
C LEU A 299 7.12 3.83 -2.59
N ARG A 300 5.89 3.50 -3.02
CA ARG A 300 4.65 3.97 -2.38
C ARG A 300 4.58 3.59 -0.91
N TYR A 301 4.88 2.33 -0.60
CA TYR A 301 4.85 1.84 0.77
C TYR A 301 5.86 2.58 1.65
N TYR A 302 7.12 2.65 1.23
CA TYR A 302 8.16 3.31 2.02
C TYR A 302 8.04 4.83 2.05
N MET A 303 7.40 5.46 1.05
CA MET A 303 7.04 6.88 1.12
C MET A 303 6.12 7.12 2.32
N ARG A 304 5.12 6.26 2.52
CA ARG A 304 4.14 6.35 3.62
C ARG A 304 4.73 5.93 4.95
N ASP A 305 5.57 4.89 4.98
CA ASP A 305 6.26 4.44 6.20
C ASP A 305 7.27 5.49 6.68
N THR A 306 8.00 6.13 5.76
CA THR A 306 8.86 7.29 6.09
C THR A 306 8.05 8.46 6.63
N ALA A 307 6.87 8.72 6.09
CA ALA A 307 5.98 9.74 6.65
C ALA A 307 5.51 9.41 8.08
N ALA A 308 5.33 8.12 8.42
CA ALA A 308 5.04 7.70 9.78
C ALA A 308 6.25 7.90 10.72
N ALA A 309 7.46 7.58 10.27
CA ALA A 309 8.70 7.85 11.00
C ALA A 309 8.92 9.36 11.24
N LYS A 310 8.59 10.21 10.26
CA LYS A 310 8.57 11.67 10.47
C LYS A 310 7.56 12.08 11.54
N ARG A 311 6.36 11.50 11.57
CA ARG A 311 5.34 11.83 12.57
C ARG A 311 5.78 11.49 13.99
N LEU A 312 6.50 10.38 14.20
CA LEU A 312 7.16 10.07 15.47
C LEU A 312 8.06 11.24 15.91
N LEU A 313 8.97 11.70 15.04
CA LEU A 313 9.89 12.78 15.37
C LEU A 313 9.16 14.09 15.71
N ILE A 314 8.08 14.40 14.99
CA ILE A 314 7.25 15.58 15.28
C ILE A 314 6.56 15.44 16.65
N ARG A 315 6.01 14.26 16.98
CA ARG A 315 5.42 14.01 18.31
C ARG A 315 6.46 14.17 19.41
N ARG A 316 7.67 13.64 19.20
CA ARG A 316 8.79 13.80 20.15
C ARG A 316 9.20 15.27 20.31
N LEU A 317 9.27 16.03 19.22
CA LEU A 317 9.58 17.46 19.26
C LEU A 317 8.51 18.26 20.01
N LYS A 318 7.24 17.87 19.91
CA LYS A 318 6.16 18.43 20.74
C LYS A 318 6.38 18.13 22.23
N ALA A 319 6.76 16.91 22.57
CA ALA A 319 7.07 16.54 23.97
C ALA A 319 8.25 17.36 24.51
N LEU A 320 9.29 17.59 23.70
CA LEU A 320 10.40 18.49 24.06
C LEU A 320 9.91 19.91 24.34
N HIS A 321 9.08 20.47 23.46
CA HIS A 321 8.50 21.80 23.65
C HIS A 321 7.70 21.92 24.96
N THR A 322 6.87 20.91 25.25
CA THR A 322 6.09 20.83 26.49
C THR A 322 7.00 20.78 27.70
N TYR A 323 8.06 19.95 27.66
CA TYR A 323 9.05 19.86 28.72
C TYR A 323 9.78 21.19 28.97
N GLU A 324 10.29 21.86 27.93
CA GLU A 324 10.95 23.16 28.07
C GLU A 324 10.01 24.23 28.64
N THR A 325 8.74 24.20 28.22
CA THR A 325 7.72 25.13 28.71
C THR A 325 7.41 24.90 30.18
N ALA A 326 7.28 23.63 30.60
CA ALA A 326 7.10 23.24 31.99
C ALA A 326 8.31 23.65 32.84
N ASN A 327 9.54 23.48 32.31
CA ASN A 327 10.76 23.90 32.97
C ASN A 327 10.80 25.43 33.20
N ARG A 328 10.48 26.23 32.17
CA ARG A 328 10.36 27.70 32.33
C ARG A 328 9.24 28.10 33.30
N ALA A 329 8.16 27.34 33.37
CA ALA A 329 7.06 27.59 34.30
C ALA A 329 7.48 27.31 35.75
N LEU A 330 8.22 26.23 36.00
CA LEU A 330 8.80 25.89 37.28
C LEU A 330 9.75 26.98 37.79
N GLU A 331 10.64 27.48 36.93
CA GLU A 331 11.56 28.58 37.29
C GLU A 331 10.79 29.85 37.69
N ARG A 332 9.69 30.17 36.99
CA ARG A 332 8.81 31.30 37.37
C ARG A 332 8.08 31.06 38.68
N ALA A 333 7.62 29.83 38.94
CA ALA A 333 6.95 29.45 40.17
C ALA A 333 7.91 29.56 41.37
N ARG A 334 9.15 29.07 41.22
CA ARG A 334 10.24 29.21 42.19
C ARG A 334 10.57 30.67 42.48
N ALA A 335 10.72 31.50 41.44
CA ALA A 335 11.01 32.93 41.60
C ALA A 335 9.89 33.71 42.33
N LYS A 336 8.63 33.29 42.19
CA LYS A 336 7.46 33.89 42.87
C LYS A 336 7.11 33.21 44.20
N ASN A 337 7.81 32.13 44.54
CA ASN A 337 7.51 31.24 45.67
C ASN A 337 6.02 30.83 45.76
N LYS A 338 5.41 30.57 44.61
CA LYS A 338 3.98 30.26 44.48
C LYS A 338 3.78 29.07 43.54
N ASP A 339 2.92 28.13 43.93
CA ASP A 339 2.54 26.95 43.14
C ASP A 339 3.73 26.05 42.71
N VAL A 340 4.84 26.09 43.47
CA VAL A 340 6.11 25.42 43.12
C VAL A 340 5.92 23.90 42.96
N HIS A 341 5.26 23.25 43.91
CA HIS A 341 5.04 21.80 43.89
C HIS A 341 4.26 21.34 42.65
N ALA A 342 3.22 22.09 42.26
CA ALA A 342 2.42 21.74 41.08
C ALA A 342 3.24 21.91 39.79
N ALA A 343 4.05 22.97 39.70
CA ALA A 343 4.93 23.18 38.54
C ALA A 343 6.05 22.13 38.46
N GLU A 344 6.56 21.67 39.61
CA GLU A 344 7.61 20.64 39.69
C GLU A 344 7.08 19.27 39.26
N GLN A 345 5.87 18.90 39.68
CA GLN A 345 5.21 17.70 39.21
C GLN A 345 4.98 17.74 37.69
N ALA A 346 4.44 18.85 37.17
CA ALA A 346 4.20 18.99 35.72
C ALA A 346 5.49 18.93 34.89
N GLN A 347 6.59 19.50 35.39
CA GLN A 347 7.90 19.39 34.75
C GLN A 347 8.42 17.95 34.78
N THR A 348 8.25 17.24 35.89
CA THR A 348 8.70 15.85 36.07
C THR A 348 7.96 14.91 35.11
N GLU A 349 6.63 15.06 35.01
CA GLU A 349 5.80 14.28 34.08
C GLU A 349 6.17 14.54 32.62
N ALA A 350 6.39 15.81 32.24
CA ALA A 350 6.80 16.17 30.89
C ALA A 350 8.21 15.65 30.55
N CYS A 351 9.14 15.69 31.51
CA CYS A 351 10.48 15.14 31.37
C CYS A 351 10.45 13.63 31.11
N SER A 352 9.76 12.89 31.98
CA SER A 352 9.64 11.44 31.88
C SER A 352 9.03 11.00 30.56
N LYS A 353 7.97 11.70 30.10
CA LYS A 353 7.35 11.43 28.80
C LYS A 353 8.32 11.69 27.63
N PHE A 354 9.04 12.81 27.65
CA PHE A 354 10.01 13.13 26.60
C PHE A 354 11.17 12.13 26.55
N GLU A 355 11.68 11.69 27.71
CA GLU A 355 12.75 10.69 27.81
C GLU A 355 12.27 9.34 27.27
N GLN A 356 11.11 8.84 27.72
CA GLN A 356 10.53 7.59 27.24
C GLN A 356 10.32 7.61 25.72
N MET A 357 9.79 8.70 25.17
CA MET A 357 9.62 8.87 23.73
C MET A 357 10.94 8.94 22.97
N SER A 358 11.99 9.47 23.59
CA SER A 358 13.32 9.52 23.00
C SER A 358 13.93 8.13 22.92
N ASP A 359 13.87 7.36 24.01
CA ASP A 359 14.42 6.00 24.05
C ASP A 359 13.72 5.09 23.03
N LYS A 360 12.38 5.05 23.05
CA LYS A 360 11.59 4.28 22.09
C LYS A 360 11.72 4.78 20.67
N GLY A 361 11.73 6.09 20.47
CA GLY A 361 11.89 6.67 19.14
C GLY A 361 13.24 6.29 18.51
N LYS A 362 14.31 6.21 19.31
CA LYS A 362 15.63 5.79 18.82
C LYS A 362 15.65 4.32 18.41
N GLU A 363 15.10 3.42 19.22
CA GLU A 363 14.95 1.99 18.87
C GLU A 363 14.19 1.83 17.54
N GLU A 364 13.04 2.49 17.43
CA GLU A 364 12.15 2.42 16.28
C GLU A 364 12.78 2.94 14.98
N LEU A 365 13.56 4.01 15.04
CA LEU A 365 14.26 4.57 13.88
C LEU A 365 15.37 3.64 13.36
N LEU A 366 16.08 2.97 14.28
CA LEU A 366 17.09 1.97 13.93
C LEU A 366 16.45 0.73 13.28
N ASP A 367 15.34 0.25 13.83
CA ASP A 367 14.59 -0.87 13.27
C ASP A 367 13.97 -0.51 11.92
N PHE A 368 13.41 0.70 11.78
CA PHE A 368 12.94 1.23 10.51
C PHE A 368 14.03 1.21 9.45
N LYS A 369 15.24 1.70 9.78
CA LYS A 369 16.38 1.69 8.87
C LYS A 369 16.72 0.27 8.42
N THR A 370 16.80 -0.69 9.35
CA THR A 370 17.11 -2.09 9.07
C THR A 370 16.07 -2.73 8.15
N ARG A 371 14.78 -2.64 8.52
CA ARG A 371 13.67 -3.18 7.71
C ARG A 371 13.64 -2.59 6.31
N ARG A 372 13.79 -1.27 6.20
CA ARG A 372 13.78 -0.55 4.92
C ARG A 372 14.90 -1.01 4.00
N VAL A 373 16.14 -1.09 4.50
CA VAL A 373 17.29 -1.51 3.68
C VAL A 373 17.11 -2.95 3.19
N ALA A 374 16.63 -3.86 4.04
CA ALA A 374 16.37 -5.23 3.66
C ALA A 374 15.30 -5.33 2.55
N ALA A 375 14.19 -4.60 2.69
CA ALA A 375 13.11 -4.63 1.72
C ALA A 375 13.51 -4.01 0.36
N PHE A 376 14.18 -2.87 0.35
CA PHE A 376 14.67 -2.28 -0.91
C PHE A 376 15.68 -3.19 -1.58
N LYS A 377 16.62 -3.79 -0.83
CA LYS A 377 17.58 -4.75 -1.38
C LYS A 377 16.86 -5.91 -2.08
N LYS A 378 15.89 -6.54 -1.39
CA LYS A 378 15.11 -7.66 -1.96
C LYS A 378 14.37 -7.24 -3.23
N ASN A 379 13.61 -6.15 -3.18
CA ASN A 379 12.79 -5.73 -4.31
C ASN A 379 13.60 -5.25 -5.52
N LEU A 380 14.76 -4.62 -5.31
CA LEU A 380 15.65 -4.21 -6.42
C LEU A 380 16.33 -5.41 -7.10
N ILE A 381 16.65 -6.46 -6.34
CA ILE A 381 17.14 -7.73 -6.91
C ILE A 381 16.04 -8.36 -7.76
N ASP A 382 14.84 -8.54 -7.19
CA ASP A 382 13.68 -9.09 -7.91
C ASP A 382 13.37 -8.29 -9.19
N LEU A 383 13.43 -6.95 -9.12
CA LEU A 383 13.23 -6.07 -10.28
C LEU A 383 14.26 -6.33 -11.37
N THR A 384 15.55 -6.42 -11.01
CA THR A 384 16.63 -6.67 -11.98
C THR A 384 16.45 -8.03 -12.66
N GLU A 385 16.05 -9.06 -11.90
CA GLU A 385 15.76 -10.38 -12.45
C GLU A 385 14.58 -10.35 -13.44
N PHE A 386 13.54 -9.58 -13.14
CA PHE A 386 12.43 -9.34 -14.05
C PHE A 386 12.85 -8.59 -15.31
N GLU A 387 13.59 -7.49 -15.19
CA GLU A 387 14.10 -6.73 -16.34
C GLU A 387 14.92 -7.62 -17.30
N ILE A 388 15.80 -8.47 -16.77
CA ILE A 388 16.56 -9.44 -17.57
C ILE A 388 15.64 -10.43 -18.28
N LYS A 389 14.64 -10.95 -17.57
CA LYS A 389 13.66 -11.89 -18.12
C LYS A 389 12.82 -11.24 -19.22
N HIS A 390 12.39 -10.00 -19.04
CA HIS A 390 11.64 -9.25 -20.04
C HIS A 390 12.48 -8.97 -21.28
N ALA A 391 13.71 -8.48 -21.12
CA ALA A 391 14.62 -8.23 -22.23
C ALA A 391 14.86 -9.49 -23.08
N LYS A 392 15.06 -10.65 -22.43
CA LYS A 392 15.18 -11.94 -23.12
C LYS A 392 13.90 -12.30 -23.87
N ALA A 393 12.73 -12.15 -23.25
CA ALA A 393 11.45 -12.43 -23.90
C ALA A 393 11.18 -11.54 -25.12
N HIS A 394 11.50 -10.24 -25.04
CA HIS A 394 11.44 -9.33 -26.19
C HIS A 394 12.36 -9.77 -27.32
N ALA A 395 13.62 -10.05 -27.01
CA ALA A 395 14.61 -10.48 -28.00
C ALA A 395 14.23 -11.80 -28.67
N GLU A 396 13.74 -12.78 -27.90
CA GLU A 396 13.26 -14.07 -28.42
C GLU A 396 12.08 -13.89 -29.37
N MET A 397 11.12 -13.02 -29.03
CA MET A 397 9.96 -12.76 -29.87
C MET A 397 10.35 -12.16 -31.23
N LEU A 398 11.27 -11.19 -31.22
CA LEU A 398 11.78 -10.56 -32.44
C LEU A 398 12.60 -11.53 -33.28
N LYS A 399 13.48 -12.34 -32.67
CA LYS A 399 14.24 -13.39 -33.38
C LYS A 399 13.33 -14.41 -34.03
N LYS A 400 12.29 -14.85 -33.32
CA LYS A 400 11.29 -15.79 -33.86
C LYS A 400 10.54 -15.19 -35.04
N CYS A 401 10.16 -13.92 -34.96
CA CYS A 401 9.54 -13.21 -36.08
C CYS A 401 10.47 -13.20 -37.30
N LEU A 402 11.73 -12.76 -37.13
CA LEU A 402 12.71 -12.75 -38.22
C LEU A 402 12.89 -14.12 -38.88
N SER A 403 13.00 -15.18 -38.10
CA SER A 403 13.12 -16.54 -38.63
C SER A 403 11.90 -16.98 -39.44
N VAL A 404 10.68 -16.61 -39.01
CA VAL A 404 9.44 -16.92 -39.75
C VAL A 404 9.40 -16.14 -41.05
N LEU A 405 9.76 -14.85 -41.04
CA LEU A 405 9.76 -14.01 -42.24
C LEU A 405 10.83 -14.45 -43.25
N GLN A 406 11.95 -15.03 -42.81
CA GLN A 406 12.99 -15.59 -43.68
C GLN A 406 12.58 -16.92 -44.35
N SER A 407 11.61 -17.63 -43.78
CA SER A 407 11.15 -18.92 -44.28
C SER A 407 9.99 -18.86 -45.26
N GLU A 408 9.35 -17.69 -45.40
CA GLU A 408 8.27 -17.38 -46.37
C GLU A 408 8.85 -16.77 -47.66
#